data_AF-A0A2G6B9X5-F1
#
_entry.id   AF-A0A2G6B9X5-F1
#
_cell.length_a   1.000
_cell.length_b   1.000
_cell.length_c   1.000
_cell.angle_alpha   90.00
_cell.angle_beta   90.00
_cell.angle_gamma   90.00
#
_symmetry.space_group_name_H-M   'P 1'
#
loop_
_entity.id
_entity.type
_entity.pdbx_description
1 polymer ?
#
loop_
_entity_poly.entity_id
_entity_poly.type
_entity_poly.pdbx_seq_one_letter_code
_entity_poly.pdbx_strand_id
1 'polypeptide(L)'
;MSSFTNVPMLIQQMQQEIRQKRYTLALGTIRELEKMNVSRKQILWHKALLESKVGNLHVALAYLKELDSDELYAIKLQQTIVDNWDTYTQIIAKYNDAVSEIQLGFGEKALHTINHAMELAGKLPIPIEFYRMKTVLLARYESDPLSRYIAELPMYALDDPTIKRVVAAEPPRPDIARPVPKPKRKRKLKKEAAVFLASTATVLLVFVVWLVANLMASPEIATESPTTAPAKKPAITETEPKKDKPVEEVVAQPREETELEFVSNEAAKTYYNEGYKQFIKEDFPAAVVYLEYAVRTEESDYFTDDASYFLASSYLRERKYEDVVNIAKAFRKEKDVNYKESPYREGIRLQESRALWQLGEDAKAVSILDELMNKPDEDWVTYEARAMKKLVVDGENGSEEEAS
;
A
#
# COMPACT_ATOMS: atom_id res chain seq x y z
N MET A 1 13.33 -24.13 6.27
CA MET A 1 14.27 -23.75 7.34
C MET A 1 13.82 -22.42 7.91
N SER A 2 13.30 -22.39 9.15
CA SER A 2 12.97 -21.14 9.83
C SER A 2 14.25 -20.52 10.38
N SER A 3 14.60 -19.30 9.96
CA SER A 3 15.65 -18.55 10.65
C SER A 3 15.05 -18.00 11.95
N PHE A 4 15.71 -18.30 13.08
CA PHE A 4 15.41 -17.69 14.38
C PHE A 4 15.78 -16.20 14.36
N THR A 5 14.93 -15.41 13.70
CA THR A 5 15.03 -13.97 13.56
C THR A 5 14.60 -13.36 14.89
N ASN A 6 15.51 -13.24 15.85
CA ASN A 6 15.18 -12.81 17.21
C ASN A 6 14.93 -11.29 17.26
N VAL A 7 13.97 -10.86 18.08
CA VAL A 7 13.52 -9.45 18.24
C VAL A 7 14.67 -8.44 18.38
N PRO A 8 15.73 -8.66 19.20
CA PRO A 8 16.83 -7.71 19.30
C PRO A 8 17.58 -7.47 17.99
N MET A 9 17.66 -8.47 17.11
CA MET A 9 18.32 -8.35 15.81
C MET A 9 17.51 -7.46 14.85
N LEU A 10 16.17 -7.61 14.83
CA LEU A 10 15.29 -6.76 14.03
C LEU A 10 15.27 -5.31 14.56
N ILE A 11 15.29 -5.10 15.89
CA ILE A 11 15.44 -3.76 16.47
C ILE A 11 16.77 -3.13 16.02
N GLN A 12 17.89 -3.87 16.09
CA GLN A 12 19.19 -3.39 15.62
C GLN A 12 19.19 -3.07 14.12
N GLN A 13 18.56 -3.93 13.30
CA GLN A 13 18.40 -3.72 11.86
C GLN A 13 17.59 -2.45 11.57
N MET A 14 16.42 -2.27 12.18
CA MET A 14 15.58 -1.09 12.01
C MET A 14 16.33 0.18 12.40
N GLN A 15 17.05 0.18 13.54
CA GLN A 15 17.87 1.31 13.94
C GLN A 15 18.99 1.61 12.93
N GLN A 16 19.60 0.59 12.32
CA GLN A 16 20.59 0.78 11.26
C GLN A 16 19.95 1.37 9.99
N GLU A 17 18.79 0.89 9.58
CA GLU A 17 18.04 1.39 8.42
C GLU A 17 17.63 2.85 8.61
N ILE A 18 17.13 3.23 9.80
CA ILE A 18 16.84 4.61 10.18
C ILE A 18 18.09 5.49 10.08
N ARG A 19 19.23 5.07 10.67
CA ARG A 19 20.51 5.82 10.59
C ARG A 19 20.99 5.98 9.14
N GLN A 20 20.70 5.02 8.27
CA GLN A 20 21.02 5.05 6.84
C GLN A 20 19.98 5.80 5.99
N LYS A 21 18.96 6.41 6.61
CA LYS A 21 17.83 7.09 5.95
C LYS A 21 17.03 6.18 4.99
N ARG A 22 17.02 4.86 5.27
CA ARG A 22 16.33 3.81 4.50
C ARG A 22 14.96 3.51 5.12
N TYR A 23 14.12 4.55 5.22
CA TYR A 23 12.88 4.50 5.99
C TYR A 23 11.87 3.48 5.45
N THR A 24 11.84 3.25 4.13
CA THR A 24 11.03 2.20 3.48
C THR A 24 11.42 0.78 3.91
N LEU A 25 12.70 0.50 4.13
CA LEU A 25 13.16 -0.78 4.68
C LEU A 25 12.82 -0.87 6.18
N ALA A 26 13.02 0.21 6.94
CA ALA A 26 12.63 0.26 8.34
C ALA A 26 11.12 0.05 8.55
N LEU A 27 10.27 0.52 7.62
CA LEU A 27 8.83 0.22 7.59
C LEU A 27 8.53 -1.26 7.30
N GLY A 28 9.38 -1.96 6.55
CA GLY A 28 9.33 -3.42 6.45
C GLY A 28 9.70 -4.08 7.79
N THR A 29 10.82 -3.68 8.37
CA THR A 29 11.34 -4.25 9.63
C THR A 29 10.39 -4.06 10.82
N ILE A 30 9.71 -2.91 10.93
CA ILE A 30 8.72 -2.67 12.01
C ILE A 30 7.45 -3.53 11.85
N ARG A 31 7.04 -3.87 10.62
CA ARG A 31 5.92 -4.80 10.36
C ARG A 31 6.27 -6.24 10.73
N GLU A 32 7.54 -6.64 10.67
CA GLU A 32 7.97 -7.94 11.21
C GLU A 32 8.05 -7.91 12.74
N LEU A 33 8.53 -6.81 13.35
CA LEU A 33 8.56 -6.64 14.82
C LEU A 33 7.16 -6.67 15.44
N GLU A 34 6.16 -6.12 14.77
CA GLU A 34 4.76 -6.13 15.21
C GLU A 34 4.20 -7.55 15.40
N LYS A 35 4.62 -8.51 14.57
CA LYS A 35 4.22 -9.93 14.67
C LYS A 35 4.87 -10.67 15.85
N MET A 36 5.79 -10.04 16.57
CA MET A 36 6.66 -10.68 17.57
C MET A 36 6.40 -10.25 19.02
N ASN A 37 5.16 -9.87 19.36
CA ASN A 37 4.75 -9.43 20.70
C ASN A 37 5.59 -8.27 21.26
N VAL A 38 6.12 -7.40 20.38
CA VAL A 38 6.77 -6.15 20.77
C VAL A 38 5.71 -5.17 21.28
N SER A 39 6.08 -4.29 22.22
CA SER A 39 5.16 -3.31 22.82
C SER A 39 4.40 -2.49 21.74
N ARG A 40 3.06 -2.59 21.73
CA ARG A 40 2.20 -1.87 20.78
C ARG A 40 2.48 -0.37 20.75
N LYS A 41 2.69 0.27 21.92
CA LYS A 41 3.06 1.69 22.00
C LYS A 41 4.39 1.99 21.28
N GLN A 42 5.39 1.11 21.40
CA GLN A 42 6.65 1.25 20.69
C GLN A 42 6.48 1.02 19.18
N ILE A 43 5.66 0.06 18.75
CA ILE A 43 5.33 -0.18 17.34
C ILE A 43 4.66 1.05 16.73
N LEU A 44 3.59 1.56 17.35
CA LEU A 44 2.83 2.72 16.87
C LEU A 44 3.70 3.98 16.78
N TRP A 45 4.53 4.26 17.80
CA TRP A 45 5.48 5.38 17.74
C TRP A 45 6.46 5.26 16.57
N HIS A 46 7.09 4.09 16.38
CA HIS A 46 8.06 3.91 15.29
C HIS A 46 7.39 3.95 13.92
N LYS A 47 6.17 3.41 13.77
CA LYS A 47 5.37 3.55 12.56
C LYS A 47 5.04 5.02 12.27
N ALA A 48 4.49 5.76 13.23
CA ALA A 48 4.19 7.18 13.09
C ALA A 48 5.42 7.99 12.67
N LEU A 49 6.54 7.78 13.35
CA LEU A 49 7.81 8.43 13.03
C LEU A 49 8.27 8.08 11.61
N LEU A 50 8.26 6.81 11.22
CA LEU A 50 8.73 6.38 9.90
C LEU A 50 7.83 6.85 8.75
N GLU A 51 6.50 6.73 8.90
CA GLU A 51 5.52 7.22 7.92
C GLU A 51 5.68 8.74 7.72
N SER A 52 5.94 9.50 8.80
CA SER A 52 6.25 10.94 8.69
C SER A 52 7.54 11.25 7.90
N LYS A 53 8.51 10.31 7.86
CA LYS A 53 9.77 10.50 7.11
C LYS A 53 9.69 10.09 5.65
N VAL A 54 8.71 9.27 5.26
CA VAL A 54 8.38 8.95 3.86
C VAL A 54 7.23 9.80 3.32
N GLY A 55 6.74 10.79 4.08
CA GLY A 55 5.72 11.73 3.65
C GLY A 55 4.27 11.27 3.78
N ASN A 56 4.02 10.12 4.40
CA ASN A 56 2.67 9.60 4.62
C ASN A 56 2.05 10.24 5.88
N LEU A 57 1.88 11.57 5.87
CA LEU A 57 1.53 12.35 7.07
C LEU A 57 0.15 11.97 7.62
N HIS A 58 -0.80 11.61 6.76
CA HIS A 58 -2.12 11.09 7.15
C HIS A 58 -2.02 9.77 7.93
N VAL A 59 -1.19 8.83 7.49
CA VAL A 59 -0.93 7.55 8.20
C VAL A 59 -0.21 7.80 9.51
N ALA A 60 0.79 8.69 9.52
CA ALA A 60 1.51 9.08 10.72
C ALA A 60 0.57 9.68 11.79
N LEU A 61 -0.37 10.55 11.37
CA LEU A 61 -1.38 11.14 12.24
C LEU A 61 -2.35 10.09 12.79
N ALA A 62 -2.76 9.10 11.99
CA ALA A 62 -3.60 8.00 12.45
C ALA A 62 -2.89 7.18 13.54
N TYR A 63 -1.61 6.82 13.35
CA TYR A 63 -0.84 6.10 14.37
C TYR A 63 -0.57 6.92 15.64
N LEU A 64 -0.48 8.25 15.55
CA LEU A 64 -0.36 9.11 16.74
C LEU A 64 -1.67 9.18 17.53
N LYS A 65 -2.82 9.25 16.84
CA LYS A 65 -4.15 9.15 17.47
C LYS A 65 -4.38 7.79 18.14
N GLU A 66 -3.92 6.70 17.53
CA GLU A 66 -4.01 5.35 18.13
C GLU A 66 -3.04 5.15 19.31
N LEU A 67 -1.88 5.80 19.28
CA LEU A 67 -0.87 5.72 20.33
C LEU A 67 -1.35 6.34 21.66
N ASP A 68 -2.14 7.41 21.56
CA ASP A 68 -2.71 8.20 22.67
C ASP A 68 -1.70 8.39 23.81
N SER A 69 -0.69 9.23 23.54
CA SER A 69 0.44 9.45 24.43
C SER A 69 0.70 10.93 24.70
N ASP A 70 0.70 11.28 25.99
CA ASP A 70 1.09 12.59 26.53
C ASP A 70 2.62 12.86 26.40
N GLU A 71 3.39 11.94 25.83
CA GLU A 71 4.83 12.10 25.70
C GLU A 71 5.17 13.25 24.73
N LEU A 72 5.94 14.23 25.23
CA LEU A 72 6.25 15.49 24.54
C LEU A 72 6.75 15.34 23.09
N TYR A 73 7.41 14.22 22.76
CA TYR A 73 7.88 13.96 21.40
C TYR A 73 6.74 13.54 20.43
N ALA A 74 5.71 12.84 20.93
CA ALA A 74 4.55 12.44 20.14
C ALA A 74 3.66 13.66 19.86
N ILE A 75 3.38 14.45 20.90
CA ILE A 75 2.68 15.75 20.79
C ILE A 75 3.36 16.66 19.77
N LYS A 76 4.70 16.80 19.84
CA LYS A 76 5.46 17.63 18.87
C LYS A 76 5.36 17.12 17.44
N LEU A 77 5.40 15.80 17.22
CA LEU A 77 5.26 15.23 15.88
C LEU A 77 3.84 15.46 15.34
N GLN A 78 2.82 15.26 16.17
CA GLN A 78 1.43 15.51 15.82
C GLN A 78 1.20 16.98 15.47
N GLN A 79 1.67 17.92 16.30
CA GLN A 79 1.57 19.35 16.03
C GLN A 79 2.27 19.71 14.71
N THR A 80 3.48 19.19 14.47
CA THR A 80 4.20 19.41 13.19
C THR A 80 3.40 18.94 11.98
N ILE A 81 2.68 17.81 12.08
CA ILE A 81 1.82 17.32 11.00
C ILE A 81 0.59 18.22 10.82
N VAL A 82 -0.05 18.63 11.90
CA VAL A 82 -1.24 19.51 11.88
C VAL A 82 -0.90 20.89 11.31
N ASP A 83 0.23 21.49 11.72
CA ASP A 83 0.72 22.79 11.25
C ASP A 83 0.99 22.81 9.73
N ASN A 84 1.29 21.65 9.13
CA ASN A 84 1.56 21.50 7.70
C ASN A 84 0.39 20.83 6.95
N TRP A 85 -0.77 20.63 7.59
CA TRP A 85 -1.85 19.81 7.04
C TRP A 85 -2.46 20.38 5.76
N ASP A 86 -2.73 21.69 5.72
CA ASP A 86 -3.28 22.37 4.54
C ASP A 86 -2.35 22.25 3.32
N THR A 87 -1.06 22.58 3.51
CA THR A 87 -0.02 22.41 2.49
C THR A 87 0.08 20.95 2.03
N TYR A 88 0.06 19.99 2.96
CA TYR A 88 0.06 18.56 2.64
C TYR A 88 -1.16 18.17 1.79
N THR A 89 -2.38 18.59 2.15
CA THR A 89 -3.58 18.28 1.37
C THR A 89 -3.57 18.89 -0.02
N GLN A 90 -3.05 20.11 -0.19
CA GLN A 90 -2.89 20.75 -1.50
C GLN A 90 -1.90 19.97 -2.40
N ILE A 91 -0.80 19.46 -1.82
CA ILE A 91 0.20 18.65 -2.53
C ILE A 91 -0.40 17.32 -2.99
N ILE A 92 -1.18 16.64 -2.13
CA ILE A 92 -1.90 15.41 -2.49
C ILE A 92 -2.97 15.67 -3.56
N ALA A 93 -3.71 16.78 -3.49
CA ALA A 93 -4.65 17.17 -4.54
C ALA A 93 -3.93 17.34 -5.89
N LYS A 94 -2.79 18.03 -5.91
CA LYS A 94 -1.96 18.20 -7.13
C LYS A 94 -1.39 16.87 -7.67
N TYR A 95 -1.15 15.88 -6.82
CA TYR A 95 -0.81 14.53 -7.28
C TYR A 95 -2.01 13.86 -7.98
N ASN A 96 -3.21 13.99 -7.42
CA ASN A 96 -4.42 13.43 -8.04
C ASN A 96 -4.76 14.14 -9.37
N ASP A 97 -4.56 15.47 -9.45
CA ASP A 97 -4.63 16.23 -10.71
C ASP A 97 -3.68 15.62 -11.76
N ALA A 98 -2.42 15.37 -11.39
CA ALA A 98 -1.42 14.79 -12.29
C ALA A 98 -1.73 13.34 -12.69
N VAL A 99 -2.29 12.51 -11.79
CA VAL A 99 -2.81 11.17 -12.15
C VAL A 99 -3.87 11.28 -13.23
N SER A 100 -4.80 12.23 -13.06
CA SER A 100 -5.90 12.49 -14.01
C SER A 100 -5.36 12.96 -15.36
N GLU A 101 -4.36 13.84 -15.37
CA GLU A 101 -3.67 14.30 -16.58
C GLU A 101 -2.95 13.14 -17.30
N ILE A 102 -2.33 12.20 -16.58
CA ILE A 102 -1.73 10.98 -17.19
C ILE A 102 -2.81 10.10 -17.83
N GLN A 103 -3.94 9.90 -17.16
CA GLN A 103 -5.05 9.07 -17.66
C GLN A 103 -5.65 9.65 -18.95
N LEU A 104 -5.74 10.98 -19.04
CA LEU A 104 -6.17 11.72 -20.23
C LEU A 104 -5.07 11.82 -21.32
N GLY A 105 -3.89 11.24 -21.11
CA GLY A 105 -2.77 11.23 -22.06
C GLY A 105 -1.86 12.47 -22.00
N PHE A 106 -2.17 13.47 -21.18
CA PHE A 106 -1.43 14.72 -21.03
C PHE A 106 -0.21 14.60 -20.08
N GLY A 107 0.67 13.63 -20.34
CA GLY A 107 1.80 13.34 -19.45
C GLY A 107 2.82 14.49 -19.28
N GLU A 108 2.99 15.38 -20.26
CA GLU A 108 3.80 16.60 -20.13
C GLU A 108 3.16 17.59 -19.14
N LYS A 109 1.82 17.73 -19.19
CA LYS A 109 1.07 18.56 -18.25
C LYS A 109 1.18 17.99 -16.83
N ALA A 110 1.04 16.67 -16.68
CA ALA A 110 1.25 15.97 -15.41
C ALA A 110 2.66 16.19 -14.83
N LEU A 111 3.69 16.29 -15.69
CA LEU A 111 5.06 16.59 -15.26
C LEU A 111 5.16 18.02 -14.69
N HIS A 112 4.56 19.02 -15.34
CA HIS A 112 4.46 20.37 -14.80
C HIS A 112 3.68 20.42 -13.48
N THR A 113 2.55 19.72 -13.40
CA THR A 113 1.72 19.64 -12.18
C THR A 113 2.48 19.02 -11.00
N ILE A 114 3.23 17.93 -11.23
CA ILE A 114 4.09 17.31 -10.20
C ILE A 114 5.29 18.19 -9.84
N ASN A 115 5.91 18.87 -10.80
CA ASN A 115 6.98 19.82 -10.52
C ASN A 115 6.49 20.91 -9.55
N HIS A 116 5.34 21.51 -9.84
CA HIS A 116 4.71 22.51 -8.98
C HIS A 116 4.34 21.94 -7.59
N ALA A 117 3.78 20.72 -7.51
CA ALA A 117 3.48 20.06 -6.24
C ALA A 117 4.73 19.85 -5.36
N MET A 118 5.86 19.47 -5.97
CA MET A 118 7.13 19.30 -5.26
C MET A 118 7.77 20.63 -4.84
N GLU A 119 7.56 21.72 -5.60
CA GLU A 119 7.96 23.07 -5.22
C GLU A 119 7.15 23.59 -4.04
N LEU A 120 5.82 23.42 -4.05
CA LEU A 120 4.93 23.74 -2.93
C LEU A 120 5.32 22.97 -1.65
N ALA A 121 5.78 21.72 -1.77
CA ALA A 121 6.27 20.94 -0.65
C ALA A 121 7.51 21.55 0.03
N GLY A 122 8.44 22.10 -0.75
CA GLY A 122 9.67 22.72 -0.26
C GLY A 122 10.55 21.77 0.59
N LYS A 123 10.33 21.76 1.91
CA LYS A 123 11.03 20.88 2.87
C LYS A 123 10.15 19.81 3.51
N LEU A 124 8.84 19.83 3.21
CA LEU A 124 7.89 18.83 3.70
C LEU A 124 8.23 17.45 3.11
N PRO A 125 8.27 16.37 3.91
CA PRO A 125 8.38 15.03 3.37
C PRO A 125 7.15 14.70 2.53
N ILE A 126 7.35 14.21 1.30
CA ILE A 126 6.29 13.82 0.36
C ILE A 126 6.32 12.30 0.10
N PRO A 127 5.15 11.68 -0.17
CA PRO A 127 5.05 10.25 -0.49
C PRO A 127 6.00 9.77 -1.60
N ILE A 128 6.38 8.49 -1.55
CA ILE A 128 7.31 7.89 -2.52
C ILE A 128 6.75 7.93 -3.96
N GLU A 129 5.43 7.94 -4.07
CA GLU A 129 4.63 8.04 -5.28
C GLU A 129 4.98 9.27 -6.14
N PHE A 130 5.26 10.43 -5.53
CA PHE A 130 5.70 11.64 -6.24
C PHE A 130 7.04 11.42 -6.95
N TYR A 131 8.01 10.83 -6.23
CA TYR A 131 9.32 10.53 -6.80
C TYR A 131 9.23 9.48 -7.91
N ARG A 132 8.38 8.46 -7.75
CA ARG A 132 8.10 7.47 -8.83
C ARG A 132 7.55 8.16 -10.07
N MET A 133 6.48 8.94 -9.91
CA MET A 133 5.78 9.59 -11.02
C MET A 133 6.71 10.55 -11.77
N LYS A 134 7.39 11.46 -11.07
CA LYS A 134 8.35 12.38 -11.71
C LYS A 134 9.48 11.64 -12.40
N THR A 135 10.04 10.58 -11.79
CA THR A 135 11.10 9.78 -12.43
C THR A 135 10.63 9.17 -13.76
N VAL A 136 9.41 8.62 -13.82
CA VAL A 136 8.84 8.03 -15.04
C VAL A 136 8.50 9.10 -16.09
N LEU A 137 7.90 10.21 -15.67
CA LEU A 137 7.54 11.31 -16.57
C LEU A 137 8.77 11.99 -17.17
N LEU A 138 9.81 12.28 -16.37
CA LEU A 138 11.09 12.78 -16.88
C LEU A 138 11.71 11.80 -17.89
N ALA A 139 11.75 10.51 -17.59
CA ALA A 139 12.29 9.52 -18.52
C ALA A 139 11.52 9.40 -19.84
N ARG A 140 10.24 9.79 -19.86
CA ARG A 140 9.38 9.74 -21.06
C ARG A 140 9.36 11.04 -21.87
N TYR A 141 9.38 12.20 -21.21
CA TYR A 141 9.16 13.51 -21.83
C TYR A 141 10.37 14.46 -21.75
N GLU A 142 11.17 14.41 -20.67
CA GLU A 142 12.29 15.32 -20.43
C GLU A 142 13.53 14.54 -19.93
N SER A 143 14.18 13.79 -20.82
CA SER A 143 15.26 12.86 -20.40
C SER A 143 16.57 13.54 -19.94
N ASP A 144 16.79 14.82 -20.28
CA ASP A 144 18.00 15.56 -19.89
C ASP A 144 18.10 15.86 -18.38
N PRO A 145 17.09 16.46 -17.72
CA PRO A 145 17.11 16.67 -16.27
C PRO A 145 17.02 15.39 -15.43
N LEU A 146 16.65 14.24 -16.00
CA LEU A 146 16.46 12.97 -15.28
C LEU A 146 17.67 12.56 -14.43
N SER A 147 18.86 12.52 -15.03
CA SER A 147 20.13 12.17 -14.37
C SER A 147 20.43 13.02 -13.13
N ARG A 148 20.19 14.34 -13.23
CA ARG A 148 20.35 15.29 -12.12
C ARG A 148 19.29 15.07 -11.05
N TYR A 149 18.03 14.91 -11.45
CA TYR A 149 16.94 14.64 -10.53
C TYR A 149 17.19 13.37 -9.70
N ILE A 150 17.64 12.28 -10.35
CA ILE A 150 18.04 11.03 -9.68
C ILE A 150 19.14 11.27 -8.63
N ALA A 151 20.14 12.10 -8.94
CA ALA A 151 21.24 12.39 -8.01
C ALA A 151 20.79 13.20 -6.77
N GLU A 152 19.69 13.94 -6.87
CA GLU A 152 19.09 14.74 -5.80
C GLU A 152 18.03 13.97 -4.98
N LEU A 153 17.66 12.74 -5.37
CA LEU A 153 16.66 11.91 -4.67
C LEU A 153 17.07 11.51 -3.24
N PRO A 154 16.11 11.42 -2.30
CA PRO A 154 16.39 10.92 -0.96
C PRO A 154 16.73 9.41 -0.98
N MET A 155 17.57 8.98 -0.04
CA MET A 155 18.08 7.59 0.05
C MET A 155 17.00 6.51 0.05
N TYR A 156 15.83 6.75 0.65
CA TYR A 156 14.73 5.79 0.67
C TYR A 156 14.02 5.66 -0.69
N ALA A 157 14.06 6.71 -1.53
CA ALA A 157 13.51 6.70 -2.89
C ALA A 157 14.48 6.04 -3.88
N LEU A 158 15.79 6.24 -3.70
CA LEU A 158 16.81 5.50 -4.47
C LEU A 158 16.73 3.98 -4.26
N ASP A 159 16.10 3.51 -3.18
CA ASP A 159 15.88 2.08 -2.94
C ASP A 159 14.61 1.51 -3.62
N ASP A 160 13.75 2.35 -4.22
CA ASP A 160 12.49 1.97 -4.88
C ASP A 160 12.71 1.19 -6.20
N PRO A 161 11.94 0.10 -6.46
CA PRO A 161 12.12 -0.72 -7.66
C PRO A 161 11.77 -0.01 -8.97
N THR A 162 10.79 0.90 -9.00
CA THR A 162 10.40 1.63 -10.22
C THR A 162 11.49 2.63 -10.59
N ILE A 163 11.97 3.40 -9.61
CA ILE A 163 13.08 4.33 -9.78
C ILE A 163 14.35 3.58 -10.23
N LYS A 164 14.69 2.46 -9.59
CA LYS A 164 15.83 1.61 -9.99
C LYS A 164 15.75 1.10 -11.44
N ARG A 165 14.56 0.75 -11.95
CA ARG A 165 14.38 0.34 -13.35
C ARG A 165 14.70 1.48 -14.32
N VAL A 166 14.19 2.68 -14.06
CA VAL A 166 14.45 3.86 -14.89
C VAL A 166 15.94 4.23 -14.87
N VAL A 167 16.58 4.24 -13.70
CA VAL A 167 18.03 4.46 -13.54
C VAL A 167 18.86 3.44 -14.32
N ALA A 168 18.42 2.19 -14.40
CA ALA A 168 19.10 1.12 -15.14
C ALA A 168 18.87 1.19 -16.65
N ALA A 169 17.75 1.76 -17.10
CA ALA A 169 17.43 1.98 -18.52
C ALA A 169 18.11 3.24 -19.10
N GLU A 170 18.50 4.20 -18.25
CA GLU A 170 19.19 5.41 -18.70
C GLU A 170 20.61 5.09 -19.21
N PRO A 171 20.92 5.36 -20.50
CA PRO A 171 22.25 5.11 -21.06
C PRO A 171 23.31 5.90 -20.27
N PRO A 172 24.50 5.33 -20.02
CA PRO A 172 25.49 5.94 -19.15
C PRO A 172 26.06 7.22 -19.77
N ARG A 173 25.58 8.39 -19.31
CA ARG A 173 26.19 9.70 -19.61
C ARG A 173 27.50 9.84 -18.82
N PRO A 174 28.66 10.09 -19.46
CA PRO A 174 29.96 10.12 -18.78
C PRO A 174 30.15 11.36 -17.87
N ASP A 175 29.30 12.38 -18.03
CA ASP A 175 29.53 13.73 -17.47
C ASP A 175 29.00 13.89 -16.04
N ILE A 176 28.18 12.95 -15.56
CA ILE A 176 27.52 13.02 -14.24
C ILE A 176 27.95 11.83 -13.40
N ALA A 177 28.72 12.11 -12.34
CA ALA A 177 29.17 11.12 -11.39
C ALA A 177 28.00 10.55 -10.56
N ARG A 178 27.33 9.52 -11.08
CA ARG A 178 26.27 8.78 -10.37
C ARG A 178 26.82 8.32 -8.99
N PRO A 179 26.06 8.46 -7.89
CA PRO A 179 26.46 7.93 -6.58
C PRO A 179 26.36 6.39 -6.57
N VAL A 180 27.37 5.73 -7.16
CA VAL A 180 27.43 4.27 -7.22
C VAL A 180 27.51 3.72 -5.79
N PRO A 181 26.56 2.86 -5.35
CA PRO A 181 26.66 2.19 -4.07
C PRO A 181 27.90 1.28 -4.10
N LYS A 182 28.96 1.70 -3.40
CA LYS A 182 30.27 1.03 -3.43
C LYS A 182 30.08 -0.48 -3.22
N PRO A 183 30.53 -1.36 -4.14
CA PRO A 183 30.27 -2.78 -4.04
C PRO A 183 30.79 -3.31 -2.69
N LYS A 184 29.96 -4.07 -1.98
CA LYS A 184 30.25 -4.58 -0.63
C LYS A 184 31.55 -5.40 -0.66
N ARG A 185 32.67 -4.77 -0.30
CA ARG A 185 33.98 -5.41 -0.22
C ARG A 185 33.89 -6.53 0.81
N LYS A 186 33.96 -7.79 0.38
CA LYS A 186 33.93 -8.97 1.26
C LYS A 186 35.12 -8.90 2.23
N ARG A 187 34.91 -8.33 3.43
CA ARG A 187 35.93 -8.24 4.49
C ARG A 187 36.17 -9.63 5.05
N LYS A 188 37.33 -10.22 4.74
CA LYS A 188 37.88 -11.31 5.55
C LYS A 188 38.19 -10.73 6.94
N LEU A 189 37.55 -11.24 7.99
CA LEU A 189 37.89 -10.84 9.37
C LEU A 189 39.33 -11.28 9.68
N LYS A 190 40.14 -10.36 10.21
CA LYS A 190 41.39 -10.72 10.90
C LYS A 190 41.04 -11.22 12.30
N LYS A 191 41.73 -12.29 12.75
CA LYS A 191 41.41 -13.05 13.98
C LYS A 191 41.51 -12.22 15.28
N GLU A 192 42.23 -11.10 15.26
CA GLU A 192 42.48 -10.23 16.42
C GLU A 192 41.21 -9.50 16.92
N ALA A 193 40.20 -9.29 16.07
CA ALA A 193 38.96 -8.61 16.46
C ALA A 193 38.09 -9.40 17.46
N ALA A 194 38.31 -10.71 17.61
CA ALA A 194 37.57 -11.55 18.55
C ALA A 194 37.92 -11.26 20.02
N VAL A 195 39.16 -10.85 20.31
CA VAL A 195 39.65 -10.66 21.69
C VAL A 195 39.11 -9.36 22.30
N PHE A 196 38.95 -8.30 21.51
CA PHE A 196 38.38 -7.02 21.97
C PHE A 196 36.85 -7.04 22.18
N LEU A 197 36.13 -8.04 21.65
CA LEU A 197 34.70 -8.21 21.88
C LEU A 197 34.37 -8.99 23.16
N ALA A 198 35.33 -9.74 23.71
CA ALA A 198 35.14 -10.48 24.96
C ALA A 198 35.12 -9.58 26.21
N SER A 199 35.90 -8.49 26.21
CA SER A 199 36.04 -7.59 27.36
C SER A 199 34.92 -6.54 27.48
N THR A 200 34.22 -6.22 26.39
CA THR A 200 33.09 -5.28 26.41
C THR A 200 31.77 -5.93 26.83
N ALA A 201 31.63 -7.25 26.63
CA ALA A 201 30.46 -8.03 27.05
C ALA A 201 30.32 -8.11 28.58
N THR A 202 31.43 -8.22 29.33
CA THR A 202 31.41 -8.32 30.80
C THR A 202 31.00 -7.01 31.49
N VAL A 203 31.37 -5.85 30.94
CA VAL A 203 31.00 -4.54 31.52
C VAL A 203 29.51 -4.24 31.35
N LEU A 204 28.93 -4.60 30.19
CA LEU A 204 27.50 -4.40 29.92
C LEU A 204 26.61 -5.31 30.78
N LEU A 205 27.05 -6.54 31.08
CA LEU A 205 26.26 -7.50 31.85
C LEU A 205 26.09 -7.05 33.31
N VAL A 206 27.13 -6.46 33.91
CA VAL A 206 27.04 -5.85 35.26
C VAL A 206 26.05 -4.67 35.30
N PHE A 207 26.03 -3.84 34.26
CA PHE A 207 25.11 -2.69 34.19
C PHE A 207 23.64 -3.13 34.08
N VAL A 208 23.36 -4.19 33.32
CA VAL A 208 22.00 -4.75 33.20
C VAL A 208 21.54 -5.42 34.50
N VAL A 209 22.42 -6.17 35.19
CA VAL A 209 22.08 -6.79 36.49
C VAL A 209 21.79 -5.73 37.56
N TRP A 210 22.54 -4.63 37.59
CA TRP A 210 22.27 -3.51 38.51
C TRP A 210 20.93 -2.82 38.24
N LEU A 211 20.59 -2.62 36.96
CA LEU A 211 19.31 -2.02 36.54
C LEU A 211 18.10 -2.89 36.92
N VAL A 212 18.20 -4.21 36.82
CA VAL A 212 17.13 -5.14 37.22
C VAL A 212 17.01 -5.23 38.75
N ALA A 213 18.12 -5.24 39.49
CA ALA A 213 18.12 -5.27 40.95
C ALA A 213 17.43 -4.04 41.56
N ASN A 214 17.63 -2.85 40.98
CA ASN A 214 17.01 -1.61 41.44
C ASN A 214 15.51 -1.49 41.06
N LEU A 215 15.02 -2.29 40.11
CA LEU A 215 13.61 -2.31 39.70
C LEU A 215 12.73 -3.24 40.58
N MET A 216 13.35 -4.13 41.34
CA MET A 216 12.69 -5.12 42.22
C MET A 216 12.62 -4.66 43.70
N ALA A 217 13.11 -3.46 44.03
CA ALA A 217 13.29 -3.00 45.40
C ALA A 217 12.27 -1.92 45.82
N SER A 218 11.03 -2.31 46.08
CA SER A 218 10.06 -1.59 46.94
C SER A 218 8.95 -2.53 47.41
N PRO A 219 8.34 -2.30 48.59
CA PRO A 219 7.99 -3.39 49.50
C PRO A 219 6.63 -4.02 49.26
N GLU A 220 6.57 -5.35 49.37
CA GLU A 220 5.31 -6.10 49.48
C GLU A 220 4.63 -5.85 50.83
N ILE A 221 3.36 -5.46 50.79
CA ILE A 221 2.47 -5.50 51.95
C ILE A 221 1.96 -6.94 52.08
N ALA A 222 2.08 -7.51 53.28
CA ALA A 222 1.71 -8.88 53.54
C ALA A 222 0.20 -9.13 53.46
N THR A 223 -0.18 -10.23 52.82
CA THR A 223 -1.42 -10.97 53.14
C THR A 223 -1.17 -12.47 53.00
N GLU A 224 -1.74 -13.25 53.91
CA GLU A 224 -1.29 -14.61 54.22
C GLU A 224 -1.81 -15.69 53.23
N SER A 225 -1.04 -16.79 53.13
CA SER A 225 -1.48 -18.05 52.51
C SER A 225 -2.25 -18.91 53.53
N PRO A 226 -3.00 -19.94 53.08
CA PRO A 226 -2.48 -21.29 53.36
C PRO A 226 -2.73 -22.36 52.28
N THR A 227 -1.63 -22.99 51.81
CA THR A 227 -1.32 -24.44 51.95
C THR A 227 -2.50 -25.43 52.08
N THR A 228 -2.75 -26.35 51.12
CA THR A 228 -2.15 -27.71 50.89
C THR A 228 -2.83 -28.35 49.64
N ALA A 229 -2.47 -29.49 49.01
CA ALA A 229 -1.33 -30.44 49.00
C ALA A 229 -1.35 -31.28 47.66
N PRO A 230 -0.29 -32.03 47.28
CA PRO A 230 -0.15 -32.57 45.91
C PRO A 230 -0.20 -34.10 45.72
N ALA A 231 -0.64 -34.56 44.54
CA ALA A 231 -0.35 -35.85 43.83
C ALA A 231 -1.19 -35.87 42.51
N LYS A 232 -0.88 -36.56 41.39
CA LYS A 232 0.03 -37.67 41.05
C LYS A 232 0.26 -37.71 39.52
N LYS A 233 1.41 -38.18 39.02
CA LYS A 233 1.63 -38.61 37.60
C LYS A 233 1.27 -40.11 37.42
N PRO A 234 0.94 -40.58 36.20
CA PRO A 234 1.89 -41.34 35.32
C PRO A 234 1.90 -40.83 33.85
N ALA A 235 3.02 -40.84 33.09
CA ALA A 235 3.65 -41.94 32.31
C ALA A 235 2.78 -42.45 31.13
N ILE A 236 2.98 -42.07 29.86
CA ILE A 236 4.01 -42.44 28.85
C ILE A 236 3.88 -43.88 28.27
N THR A 237 3.47 -43.97 26.99
CA THR A 237 3.83 -44.96 25.93
C THR A 237 3.14 -44.44 24.65
N GLU A 238 3.74 -44.12 23.50
CA GLU A 238 4.82 -44.68 22.66
C GLU A 238 4.43 -45.96 21.88
N THR A 239 4.05 -45.83 20.59
CA THR A 239 4.68 -46.48 19.39
C THR A 239 3.92 -46.21 18.05
N GLU A 240 4.65 -46.29 16.92
CA GLU A 240 4.23 -45.98 15.52
C GLU A 240 3.78 -47.27 14.73
N PRO A 241 3.92 -47.43 13.38
CA PRO A 241 3.55 -46.61 12.19
C PRO A 241 2.82 -47.39 11.02
N LYS A 242 2.49 -46.67 9.92
CA LYS A 242 2.44 -47.08 8.49
C LYS A 242 1.35 -48.03 7.92
N LYS A 243 0.67 -47.57 6.85
CA LYS A 243 0.76 -48.12 5.48
C LYS A 243 0.16 -47.21 4.38
N ASP A 244 0.54 -47.50 3.12
CA ASP A 244 0.39 -46.65 1.92
C ASP A 244 -0.67 -47.17 0.91
N LYS A 245 -1.24 -46.23 0.12
CA LYS A 245 -1.81 -46.35 -1.26
C LYS A 245 -3.16 -47.06 -1.48
N PRO A 246 -3.86 -46.82 -2.62
CA PRO A 246 -3.47 -46.04 -3.81
C PRO A 246 -4.37 -44.83 -4.18
N VAL A 247 -4.00 -44.18 -5.29
CA VAL A 247 -4.69 -43.03 -5.92
C VAL A 247 -6.00 -43.48 -6.57
N GLU A 248 -7.06 -42.67 -6.43
CA GLU A 248 -8.32 -42.82 -7.16
C GLU A 248 -8.65 -41.52 -7.92
N GLU A 249 -9.26 -41.68 -9.09
CA GLU A 249 -9.36 -40.68 -10.15
C GLU A 249 -10.62 -39.82 -9.97
N VAL A 250 -10.48 -38.62 -9.38
CA VAL A 250 -11.65 -37.75 -9.12
C VAL A 250 -12.05 -37.01 -10.39
N VAL A 251 -13.05 -37.57 -11.06
CA VAL A 251 -13.82 -36.97 -12.16
C VAL A 251 -14.40 -35.61 -11.73
N ALA A 252 -14.31 -34.62 -12.61
CA ALA A 252 -14.87 -33.29 -12.38
C ALA A 252 -16.39 -33.34 -12.16
N GLN A 253 -16.85 -32.76 -11.05
CA GLN A 253 -18.26 -32.40 -10.83
C GLN A 253 -18.40 -30.87 -10.75
N PRO A 254 -19.62 -30.33 -10.97
CA PRO A 254 -19.81 -28.90 -11.18
C PRO A 254 -19.47 -28.07 -9.94
N ARG A 255 -19.08 -26.80 -10.15
CA ARG A 255 -19.00 -25.82 -9.06
C ARG A 255 -20.36 -25.70 -8.39
N GLU A 256 -20.45 -26.12 -7.14
CA GLU A 256 -21.46 -25.59 -6.22
C GLU A 256 -21.16 -24.09 -6.03
N GLU A 257 -22.20 -23.27 -6.09
CA GLU A 257 -22.15 -21.89 -5.63
C GLU A 257 -22.07 -21.90 -4.10
N THR A 258 -20.87 -22.05 -3.55
CA THR A 258 -20.67 -21.77 -2.13
C THR A 258 -20.97 -20.30 -1.89
N GLU A 259 -21.98 -19.99 -1.06
CA GLU A 259 -22.13 -18.67 -0.47
C GLU A 259 -20.82 -18.32 0.25
N LEU A 260 -20.11 -17.30 -0.24
CA LEU A 260 -18.77 -16.98 0.22
C LEU A 260 -18.85 -16.13 1.50
N GLU A 261 -18.28 -16.64 2.59
CA GLU A 261 -18.28 -15.99 3.89
C GLU A 261 -17.75 -14.54 3.84
N PHE A 262 -18.39 -13.65 4.59
CA PHE A 262 -17.92 -12.28 4.80
C PHE A 262 -16.53 -12.27 5.45
N VAL A 263 -15.65 -11.38 4.97
CA VAL A 263 -14.31 -11.16 5.54
C VAL A 263 -14.30 -9.95 6.45
N SER A 264 -13.48 -10.00 7.50
CA SER A 264 -13.28 -8.87 8.41
C SER A 264 -12.64 -7.68 7.70
N ASN A 265 -12.91 -6.46 8.17
CA ASN A 265 -12.43 -5.23 7.52
C ASN A 265 -10.89 -5.16 7.45
N GLU A 266 -10.16 -5.76 8.41
CA GLU A 266 -8.70 -5.91 8.34
C GLU A 266 -8.23 -6.83 7.20
N ALA A 267 -8.93 -7.96 7.00
CA ALA A 267 -8.66 -8.87 5.91
C ALA A 267 -9.01 -8.22 4.57
N ALA A 268 -10.19 -7.60 4.46
CA ALA A 268 -10.64 -6.91 3.25
C ALA A 268 -9.73 -5.74 2.86
N LYS A 269 -9.25 -4.94 3.81
CA LYS A 269 -8.23 -3.91 3.57
C LYS A 269 -6.89 -4.50 3.11
N THR A 270 -6.50 -5.67 3.63
CA THR A 270 -5.30 -6.38 3.16
C THR A 270 -5.48 -6.86 1.72
N TYR A 271 -6.64 -7.43 1.40
CA TYR A 271 -7.01 -7.85 0.05
C TYR A 271 -7.11 -6.68 -0.93
N TYR A 272 -7.66 -5.54 -0.52
CA TYR A 272 -7.67 -4.31 -1.31
C TYR A 272 -6.24 -3.87 -1.68
N ASN A 273 -5.34 -3.80 -0.69
CA ASN A 273 -3.95 -3.38 -0.93
C ASN A 273 -3.20 -4.32 -1.88
N GLU A 274 -3.37 -5.64 -1.76
CA GLU A 274 -2.76 -6.59 -2.69
C GLU A 274 -3.41 -6.54 -4.07
N GLY A 275 -4.74 -6.41 -4.16
CA GLY A 275 -5.49 -6.29 -5.42
C GLY A 275 -5.13 -5.04 -6.21
N TYR A 276 -5.11 -3.88 -5.56
CA TYR A 276 -4.66 -2.61 -6.15
C TYR A 276 -3.20 -2.68 -6.61
N LYS A 277 -2.34 -3.37 -5.87
CA LYS A 277 -0.94 -3.65 -6.24
C LYS A 277 -0.81 -4.60 -7.43
N GLN A 278 -1.76 -5.49 -7.70
CA GLN A 278 -1.79 -6.26 -8.96
C GLN A 278 -2.36 -5.41 -10.11
N PHE A 279 -3.39 -4.60 -9.84
CA PHE A 279 -3.97 -3.65 -10.80
C PHE A 279 -2.93 -2.68 -11.37
N ILE A 280 -2.08 -2.09 -10.51
CA ILE A 280 -0.96 -1.22 -10.93
C ILE A 280 0.08 -1.95 -11.81
N LYS A 281 0.21 -3.28 -11.68
CA LYS A 281 1.11 -4.10 -12.52
C LYS A 281 0.45 -4.58 -13.81
N GLU A 282 -0.81 -4.21 -14.06
CA GLU A 282 -1.64 -4.72 -15.16
C GLU A 282 -1.88 -6.24 -15.09
N ASP A 283 -1.71 -6.86 -13.91
CA ASP A 283 -2.10 -8.24 -13.61
C ASP A 283 -3.57 -8.24 -13.19
N PHE A 284 -4.46 -7.94 -14.15
CA PHE A 284 -5.89 -7.86 -13.94
C PHE A 284 -6.53 -9.18 -13.47
N PRO A 285 -6.11 -10.39 -13.92
CA PRO A 285 -6.61 -11.65 -13.37
C PRO A 285 -6.36 -11.77 -11.87
N ALA A 286 -5.15 -11.44 -11.40
CA ALA A 286 -4.86 -11.48 -9.96
C ALA A 286 -5.51 -10.30 -9.20
N ALA A 287 -5.66 -9.14 -9.83
CA ALA A 287 -6.37 -7.99 -9.26
C ALA A 287 -7.84 -8.34 -8.98
N VAL A 288 -8.53 -8.96 -9.95
CA VAL A 288 -9.91 -9.46 -9.79
C VAL A 288 -10.03 -10.33 -8.56
N VAL A 289 -9.21 -11.38 -8.44
CA VAL A 289 -9.29 -12.33 -7.31
C VAL A 289 -9.18 -11.60 -5.97
N TYR A 290 -8.20 -10.72 -5.80
CA TYR A 290 -8.00 -10.01 -4.54
C TYR A 290 -9.07 -8.94 -4.28
N LEU A 291 -9.52 -8.21 -5.30
CA LEU A 291 -10.53 -7.16 -5.15
C LEU A 291 -11.93 -7.76 -4.92
N GLU A 292 -12.23 -8.93 -5.47
CA GLU A 292 -13.41 -9.74 -5.13
C GLU A 292 -13.49 -10.04 -3.62
N TYR A 293 -12.37 -10.40 -2.98
CA TYR A 293 -12.34 -10.57 -1.52
C TYR A 293 -12.45 -9.23 -0.78
N ALA A 294 -11.89 -8.16 -1.32
CA ALA A 294 -11.94 -6.83 -0.69
C ALA A 294 -13.35 -6.23 -0.60
N VAL A 295 -14.26 -6.59 -1.51
CA VAL A 295 -15.66 -6.10 -1.50
C VAL A 295 -16.62 -6.97 -0.64
N ARG A 296 -16.15 -8.08 -0.06
CA ARG A 296 -16.98 -9.03 0.74
C ARG A 296 -17.02 -8.66 2.25
N THR A 297 -17.41 -7.43 2.57
CA THR A 297 -17.50 -6.91 3.96
C THR A 297 -18.92 -6.51 4.35
N GLU A 298 -19.21 -6.46 5.65
CA GLU A 298 -20.52 -6.07 6.24
C GLU A 298 -20.83 -4.54 6.19
N GLU A 299 -20.43 -3.87 5.11
CA GLU A 299 -20.73 -2.46 4.74
C GLU A 299 -20.02 -1.29 5.48
N SER A 300 -20.01 -0.14 4.80
CA SER A 300 -19.71 1.26 5.24
C SER A 300 -18.27 1.79 5.28
N ASP A 301 -17.22 0.98 5.10
CA ASP A 301 -15.85 1.51 5.06
C ASP A 301 -15.44 2.04 3.67
N TYR A 302 -14.97 3.30 3.58
CA TYR A 302 -14.58 3.99 2.33
C TYR A 302 -13.71 3.16 1.34
N PHE A 303 -12.88 2.24 1.82
CA PHE A 303 -12.05 1.39 0.95
C PHE A 303 -12.87 0.35 0.14
N THR A 304 -14.12 0.06 0.51
CA THR A 304 -15.01 -0.81 -0.29
C THR A 304 -15.37 -0.18 -1.62
N ASP A 305 -15.39 1.16 -1.67
CA ASP A 305 -15.71 1.93 -2.87
C ASP A 305 -14.51 1.98 -3.81
N ASP A 306 -13.30 2.26 -3.26
CA ASP A 306 -12.04 2.07 -3.98
C ASP A 306 -12.00 0.65 -4.58
N ALA A 307 -12.26 -0.38 -3.76
CA ALA A 307 -12.19 -1.78 -4.17
C ALA A 307 -13.21 -2.11 -5.27
N SER A 308 -14.44 -1.62 -5.16
CA SER A 308 -15.49 -1.80 -6.17
C SER A 308 -15.12 -1.12 -7.50
N TYR A 309 -14.55 0.08 -7.45
CA TYR A 309 -14.09 0.81 -8.64
C TYR A 309 -12.96 0.07 -9.35
N PHE A 310 -11.92 -0.36 -8.61
CA PHE A 310 -10.81 -1.10 -9.22
C PHE A 310 -11.22 -2.52 -9.66
N LEU A 311 -12.22 -3.15 -9.02
CA LEU A 311 -12.77 -4.44 -9.43
C LEU A 311 -13.49 -4.32 -10.77
N ALA A 312 -14.42 -3.37 -10.90
CA ALA A 312 -15.11 -3.05 -12.15
C ALA A 312 -14.10 -2.65 -13.26
N SER A 313 -13.07 -1.88 -12.92
CA SER A 313 -11.97 -1.53 -13.83
C SER A 313 -11.20 -2.77 -14.31
N SER A 314 -10.97 -3.74 -13.42
CA SER A 314 -10.27 -4.99 -13.75
C SER A 314 -11.13 -5.89 -14.63
N TYR A 315 -12.42 -6.02 -14.33
CA TYR A 315 -13.37 -6.77 -15.16
C TYR A 315 -13.51 -6.19 -16.58
N LEU A 316 -13.50 -4.85 -16.74
CA LEU A 316 -13.47 -4.22 -18.06
C LEU A 316 -12.22 -4.61 -18.88
N ARG A 317 -11.05 -4.70 -18.24
CA ARG A 317 -9.79 -5.10 -18.88
C ARG A 317 -9.79 -6.57 -19.28
N GLU A 318 -10.36 -7.42 -18.42
CA GLU A 318 -10.58 -8.85 -18.65
C GLU A 318 -11.76 -9.15 -19.59
N ARG A 319 -12.46 -8.13 -20.11
CA ARG A 319 -13.64 -8.24 -20.99
C ARG A 319 -14.82 -9.01 -20.37
N LYS A 320 -14.92 -8.99 -19.04
CA LYS A 320 -16.00 -9.59 -18.24
C LYS A 320 -17.12 -8.58 -18.04
N TYR A 321 -17.79 -8.18 -19.13
CA TYR A 321 -18.67 -7.01 -19.13
C TYR A 321 -19.91 -7.19 -18.23
N GLU A 322 -20.46 -8.41 -18.16
CA GLU A 322 -21.57 -8.75 -17.26
C GLU A 322 -21.19 -8.55 -15.79
N ASP A 323 -19.97 -8.92 -15.40
CA ASP A 323 -19.46 -8.73 -14.03
C ASP A 323 -19.28 -7.24 -13.67
N VAL A 324 -18.89 -6.40 -14.63
CA VAL A 324 -18.86 -4.93 -14.46
C VAL A 324 -20.26 -4.39 -14.16
N VAL A 325 -21.27 -4.82 -14.94
CA VAL A 325 -22.66 -4.41 -14.75
C VAL A 325 -23.20 -4.89 -13.39
N ASN A 326 -22.83 -6.10 -12.98
CA ASN A 326 -23.22 -6.66 -11.68
C ASN A 326 -22.60 -5.89 -10.50
N ILE A 327 -21.31 -5.57 -10.55
CA ILE A 327 -20.65 -4.72 -9.54
C ILE A 327 -21.26 -3.31 -9.52
N ALA A 328 -21.49 -2.69 -10.67
CA ALA A 328 -22.12 -1.37 -10.73
C ALA A 328 -23.57 -1.35 -10.20
N LYS A 329 -24.31 -2.47 -10.31
CA LYS A 329 -25.62 -2.65 -9.66
C LYS A 329 -25.47 -2.80 -8.14
N ALA A 330 -24.57 -3.66 -7.67
CA ALA A 330 -24.32 -3.87 -6.24
C ALA A 330 -23.80 -2.61 -5.53
N PHE A 331 -23.03 -1.78 -6.24
CA PHE A 331 -22.52 -0.51 -5.76
C PHE A 331 -23.61 0.58 -5.60
N ARG A 332 -24.69 0.52 -6.38
CA ARG A 332 -25.78 1.52 -6.37
C ARG A 332 -26.69 1.41 -5.16
N LYS A 333 -26.22 1.96 -4.04
CA LYS A 333 -26.97 2.09 -2.79
C LYS A 333 -27.55 3.51 -2.69
N GLU A 334 -28.48 3.87 -3.57
CA GLU A 334 -29.02 5.24 -3.73
C GLU A 334 -29.59 5.89 -2.45
N LYS A 335 -29.93 5.08 -1.44
CA LYS A 335 -30.43 5.52 -0.13
C LYS A 335 -29.33 5.72 0.93
N ASP A 336 -28.14 5.16 0.71
CA ASP A 336 -26.97 5.31 1.56
C ASP A 336 -26.36 6.72 1.40
N VAL A 337 -25.88 7.29 2.50
CA VAL A 337 -25.17 8.58 2.52
C VAL A 337 -23.76 8.39 1.96
N ASN A 338 -23.09 7.28 2.27
CA ASN A 338 -21.74 6.99 1.80
C ASN A 338 -21.69 6.93 0.27
N TYR A 339 -22.66 6.27 -0.36
CA TYR A 339 -22.82 6.24 -1.82
C TYR A 339 -23.03 7.63 -2.45
N LYS A 340 -23.66 8.57 -1.72
CA LYS A 340 -23.88 9.95 -2.19
C LYS A 340 -22.63 10.83 -2.06
N GLU A 341 -21.73 10.51 -1.14
CA GLU A 341 -20.46 11.22 -0.95
C GLU A 341 -19.28 10.53 -1.64
N SER A 342 -19.47 9.30 -2.14
CA SER A 342 -18.44 8.50 -2.79
C SER A 342 -17.90 9.15 -4.07
N PRO A 343 -16.59 9.42 -4.17
CA PRO A 343 -15.99 10.02 -5.37
C PRO A 343 -15.98 9.06 -6.57
N TYR A 344 -16.25 7.77 -6.36
CA TYR A 344 -16.28 6.76 -7.42
C TYR A 344 -17.67 6.53 -8.01
N ARG A 345 -18.74 7.11 -7.43
CA ARG A 345 -20.12 6.91 -7.90
C ARG A 345 -20.23 7.04 -9.42
N GLU A 346 -19.76 8.16 -9.93
CA GLU A 346 -19.90 8.53 -11.33
C GLU A 346 -18.89 7.80 -12.22
N GLY A 347 -17.70 7.49 -11.68
CA GLY A 347 -16.72 6.63 -12.33
C GLY A 347 -17.20 5.19 -12.54
N ILE A 348 -17.80 4.55 -11.53
CA ILE A 348 -18.41 3.21 -11.64
C ILE A 348 -19.59 3.25 -12.61
N ARG A 349 -20.41 4.31 -12.56
CA ARG A 349 -21.54 4.51 -13.47
C ARG A 349 -21.08 4.63 -14.94
N LEU A 350 -19.96 5.31 -15.20
CA LEU A 350 -19.33 5.36 -16.53
C LEU A 350 -18.78 3.98 -16.97
N GLN A 351 -18.22 3.20 -16.05
CA GLN A 351 -17.75 1.84 -16.32
C GLN A 351 -18.90 0.88 -16.66
N GLU A 352 -20.05 1.02 -15.99
CA GLU A 352 -21.28 0.32 -16.35
C GLU A 352 -21.70 0.63 -17.79
N SER A 353 -21.70 1.92 -18.18
CA SER A 353 -22.00 2.30 -19.57
C SER A 353 -21.04 1.66 -20.57
N ARG A 354 -19.74 1.63 -20.26
CA ARG A 354 -18.71 0.98 -21.10
C ARG A 354 -19.00 -0.50 -21.29
N ALA A 355 -19.35 -1.21 -20.21
CA ALA A 355 -19.70 -2.62 -20.28
C ALA A 355 -20.99 -2.87 -21.07
N LEU A 356 -22.03 -2.06 -20.84
CA LEU A 356 -23.31 -2.16 -21.56
C LEU A 356 -23.14 -1.96 -23.08
N TRP A 357 -22.31 -1.01 -23.51
CA TRP A 357 -21.99 -0.83 -24.93
C TRP A 357 -21.26 -2.04 -25.52
N GLN A 358 -20.30 -2.63 -24.79
CA GLN A 358 -19.61 -3.85 -25.25
C GLN A 358 -20.51 -5.09 -25.26
N LEU A 359 -21.66 -5.05 -24.57
CA LEU A 359 -22.72 -6.06 -24.60
C LEU A 359 -23.81 -5.77 -25.65
N GLY A 360 -23.71 -4.68 -26.41
CA GLY A 360 -24.73 -4.26 -27.38
C GLY A 360 -26.01 -3.68 -26.76
N GLU A 361 -25.98 -3.28 -25.48
CA GLU A 361 -27.09 -2.63 -24.78
C GLU A 361 -27.05 -1.10 -24.94
N ASP A 362 -26.83 -0.64 -26.18
CA ASP A 362 -26.42 0.73 -26.52
C ASP A 362 -27.40 1.80 -26.03
N ALA A 363 -28.71 1.54 -26.10
CA ALA A 363 -29.73 2.42 -25.55
C ALA A 363 -29.59 2.64 -24.02
N LYS A 364 -29.17 1.61 -23.27
CA LYS A 364 -28.90 1.74 -21.84
C LYS A 364 -27.56 2.43 -21.60
N ALA A 365 -26.53 2.13 -22.39
CA ALA A 365 -25.25 2.84 -22.33
C ALA A 365 -25.44 4.35 -22.56
N VAL A 366 -26.09 4.76 -23.65
CA VAL A 366 -26.37 6.18 -23.95
C VAL A 366 -27.18 6.87 -22.86
N SER A 367 -28.20 6.19 -22.31
CA SER A 367 -29.01 6.74 -21.19
C SER A 367 -28.14 7.08 -19.97
N ILE A 368 -27.13 6.27 -19.67
CA ILE A 368 -26.18 6.53 -18.58
C ILE A 368 -25.23 7.68 -18.92
N LEU A 369 -24.78 7.77 -20.18
CA LEU A 369 -23.91 8.88 -20.60
C LEU A 369 -24.65 10.21 -20.53
N ASP A 370 -25.95 10.24 -20.88
CA ASP A 370 -26.81 11.41 -20.70
C ASP A 370 -27.03 11.76 -19.22
N GLU A 371 -27.20 10.78 -18.32
CA GLU A 371 -27.22 11.02 -16.87
C GLU A 371 -25.94 11.70 -16.38
N LEU A 372 -24.77 11.20 -16.80
CA LEU A 372 -23.45 11.72 -16.41
C LEU A 372 -23.08 13.07 -17.07
N MET A 373 -23.72 13.41 -18.19
CA MET A 373 -23.57 14.69 -18.87
C MET A 373 -24.51 15.78 -18.33
N ASN A 374 -25.66 15.42 -17.75
CA ASN A 374 -26.69 16.35 -17.28
C ASN A 374 -26.52 16.76 -15.80
N LYS A 375 -25.29 17.10 -15.39
CA LYS A 375 -24.97 17.63 -14.05
C LYS A 375 -24.42 19.07 -14.15
N PRO A 376 -24.54 19.90 -13.09
CA PRO A 376 -24.17 21.31 -13.15
C PRO A 376 -22.66 21.58 -13.25
N ASP A 377 -21.83 20.69 -12.71
CA ASP A 377 -20.37 20.84 -12.68
C ASP A 377 -19.71 19.88 -13.70
N GLU A 378 -18.90 20.41 -14.62
CA GLU A 378 -18.12 19.57 -15.54
C GLU A 378 -16.86 19.01 -14.86
N ASP A 379 -16.64 17.70 -14.98
CA ASP A 379 -15.40 17.04 -14.57
C ASP A 379 -14.95 15.97 -15.58
N TRP A 380 -13.94 15.17 -15.19
CA TRP A 380 -13.41 14.09 -16.03
C TRP A 380 -14.48 13.08 -16.46
N VAL A 381 -15.48 12.78 -15.62
CA VAL A 381 -16.56 11.85 -15.97
C VAL A 381 -17.45 12.47 -17.03
N THR A 382 -17.80 13.76 -16.92
CA THR A 382 -18.57 14.47 -17.96
C THR A 382 -17.84 14.47 -19.31
N TYR A 383 -16.52 14.72 -19.31
CA TYR A 383 -15.73 14.73 -20.54
C TYR A 383 -15.60 13.33 -21.15
N GLU A 384 -15.32 12.29 -20.34
CA GLU A 384 -15.27 10.90 -20.84
C GLU A 384 -16.65 10.43 -21.30
N ALA A 385 -17.74 10.79 -20.62
CA ALA A 385 -19.10 10.43 -21.02
C ALA A 385 -19.48 11.06 -22.37
N ARG A 386 -19.14 12.34 -22.58
CA ARG A 386 -19.35 13.05 -23.85
C ARG A 386 -18.52 12.46 -24.99
N ALA A 387 -17.26 12.14 -24.74
CA ALA A 387 -16.39 11.47 -25.72
C ALA A 387 -16.90 10.07 -26.07
N MET A 388 -17.33 9.29 -25.07
CA MET A 388 -17.90 7.96 -25.28
C MET A 388 -19.24 8.03 -26.02
N LYS A 389 -20.16 8.94 -25.67
CA LYS A 389 -21.46 9.05 -26.34
C LYS A 389 -21.29 9.33 -27.84
N LYS A 390 -20.29 10.15 -28.20
CA LYS A 390 -19.92 10.37 -29.59
C LYS A 390 -19.51 9.05 -30.29
N LEU A 391 -18.70 8.21 -29.65
CA LEU A 391 -18.30 6.91 -30.22
C LEU A 391 -19.46 5.92 -30.36
N VAL A 392 -20.39 5.89 -29.41
CA VAL A 392 -21.59 5.02 -29.48
C VAL A 392 -22.51 5.46 -30.62
N VAL A 393 -22.76 6.76 -30.78
CA VAL A 393 -23.72 7.30 -31.76
C VAL A 393 -23.13 7.47 -33.16
N ASP A 394 -21.88 7.95 -33.28
CA ASP A 394 -21.24 8.11 -34.61
C ASP A 394 -20.72 6.77 -35.16
N GLY A 395 -20.51 5.77 -34.28
CA GLY A 395 -20.02 4.44 -34.65
C GLY A 395 -20.99 3.61 -35.50
N GLU A 396 -22.30 3.81 -35.35
CA GLU A 396 -23.32 3.15 -36.18
C GLU A 396 -23.28 3.67 -37.64
N ASN A 397 -23.08 4.97 -37.84
CA ASN A 397 -23.09 5.61 -39.17
C ASN A 397 -21.86 5.30 -40.05
N GLY A 398 -20.80 4.72 -39.48
CA GLY A 398 -19.53 4.48 -40.18
C GLY A 398 -19.46 3.19 -41.03
N SER A 399 -20.54 2.40 -41.12
CA SER A 399 -20.48 1.03 -41.68
C SER A 399 -21.30 0.79 -42.96
N GLU A 400 -22.09 1.76 -43.44
CA GLU A 400 -22.93 1.59 -44.65
C GLU A 400 -22.45 2.38 -45.89
N GLU A 401 -21.52 3.34 -45.77
CA GLU A 401 -21.09 4.19 -46.92
C GLU A 401 -19.90 3.66 -47.76
N GLU A 402 -19.22 2.57 -47.38
CA GLU A 402 -18.15 1.93 -48.20
C GLU A 402 -18.62 0.68 -48.98
N ALA A 403 -19.92 0.52 -49.19
CA ALA A 403 -20.49 -0.61 -49.93
C ALA A 403 -21.62 -0.22 -50.93
N SER A 404 -21.33 0.68 -51.88
CA SER A 404 -22.15 0.95 -53.08
C SER A 404 -21.33 1.44 -54.27
#